data_AF-A0A843BFI2-F1
#
_entry.id   AF-A0A843BFI2-F1
#
_cell.length_a   1.000
_cell.length_b   1.000
_cell.length_c   1.000
_cell.angle_alpha   90.00
_cell.angle_beta   90.00
_cell.angle_gamma   90.00
#
_symmetry.space_group_name_H-M   'P 1'
#
loop_
_entity.id
_entity.type
_entity.pdbx_description
1 polymer ?
#
loop_
_entity_poly.entity_id
_entity_poly.type
_entity_poly.pdbx_seq_one_letter_code
_entity_poly.pdbx_strand_id
1 'polypeptide(L)'
;MAVDSGSLHEFLRELGDVLNSNCTLVAAGGTALTLHNIKYSTEDVDFVVEDGSEEIIRDAICSINGPPTDLFPAGMVFNNPLPSGYTSRAKDIGVFGALTVMAMDPLDVIMTKIARAEGKDMEDIRACAAHGYTADDILGAAGDYRIDTPELRNNMRDVLREVYGIDSGSREADMR
;
A
#
# COMPACT_ATOMS: atom_id res chain seq x y z
N MET A 1 -17.82 1.90 -4.73
CA MET A 1 -17.73 2.47 -6.10
C MET A 1 -16.25 2.60 -6.39
N ALA A 2 -15.76 2.14 -7.54
CA ALA A 2 -14.32 2.22 -7.80
C ALA A 2 -13.87 3.68 -7.96
N VAL A 3 -12.73 4.03 -7.36
CA VAL A 3 -12.13 5.36 -7.39
C VAL A 3 -10.88 5.29 -8.26
N ASP A 4 -10.84 6.07 -9.34
CA ASP A 4 -9.69 6.15 -10.24
C ASP A 4 -8.68 7.22 -9.79
N SER A 5 -7.53 7.29 -10.48
CA SER A 5 -6.49 8.26 -10.13
C SER A 5 -6.97 9.71 -10.20
N GLY A 6 -7.84 10.07 -11.17
CA GLY A 6 -8.35 11.44 -11.30
C GLY A 6 -9.22 11.82 -10.10
N SER A 7 -10.15 10.93 -9.75
CA SER A 7 -11.04 11.08 -8.60
C SER A 7 -10.25 11.13 -7.28
N LEU A 8 -9.17 10.34 -7.15
CA LEU A 8 -8.28 10.41 -6.00
C LEU A 8 -7.61 11.79 -5.89
N HIS A 9 -7.12 12.37 -7.00
CA HIS A 9 -6.48 13.69 -6.96
C HIS A 9 -7.48 14.81 -6.63
N GLU A 10 -8.72 14.70 -7.09
CA GLU A 10 -9.79 15.64 -6.72
C GLU A 10 -10.12 15.54 -5.23
N PHE A 11 -10.33 14.33 -4.72
CA PHE A 11 -10.54 14.07 -3.30
C PHE A 11 -9.39 14.59 -2.43
N LEU A 12 -8.13 14.32 -2.81
CA LEU A 12 -6.95 14.81 -2.07
C LEU A 12 -6.88 16.35 -2.05
N ARG A 13 -7.31 17.01 -3.12
CA ARG A 13 -7.39 18.48 -3.19
C ARG A 13 -8.45 19.01 -2.22
N GLU A 14 -9.67 18.47 -2.29
CA GLU A 14 -10.76 18.88 -1.39
C GLU A 14 -10.41 18.64 0.08
N LEU A 15 -9.77 17.51 0.37
CA LEU A 15 -9.29 17.19 1.72
C LEU A 15 -8.23 18.19 2.18
N GLY A 16 -7.28 18.51 1.30
CA GLY A 16 -6.23 19.48 1.56
C GLY A 16 -6.71 20.90 1.83
N ASP A 17 -7.83 21.29 1.20
CA ASP A 17 -8.42 22.63 1.32
C ASP A 17 -9.18 22.84 2.65
N VAL A 18 -9.68 21.76 3.28
CA VAL A 18 -10.43 21.84 4.54
C VAL A 18 -9.58 21.61 5.79
N LEU A 19 -8.34 21.11 5.62
CA LEU A 19 -7.42 20.88 6.73
C LEU A 19 -6.85 22.20 7.27
N ASN A 20 -6.93 22.37 8.60
CA ASN A 20 -6.43 23.56 9.30
C ASN A 20 -5.00 23.41 9.84
N SER A 21 -4.37 22.27 9.60
CA SER A 21 -3.03 21.92 10.06
C SER A 21 -2.33 21.06 9.01
N ASN A 22 -1.00 21.17 8.95
CA ASN A 22 -0.22 20.34 8.05
C ASN A 22 -0.34 18.87 8.46
N CYS A 23 -0.75 18.02 7.52
CA CYS A 23 -0.88 16.58 7.72
C CYS A 23 -0.17 15.83 6.60
N THR A 24 0.33 14.63 6.92
CA THR A 24 0.95 13.72 5.97
C THR A 24 0.10 12.47 5.81
N LEU A 25 -0.17 12.07 4.57
CA LEU A 25 -0.76 10.78 4.23
C LEU A 25 0.21 9.96 3.40
N VAL A 26 0.30 8.66 3.71
CA VAL A 26 0.91 7.69 2.80
C VAL A 26 -0.17 6.75 2.28
N ALA A 27 -0.52 6.86 1.00
CA ALA A 27 -1.45 5.94 0.36
C ALA A 27 -0.92 4.51 0.48
N ALA A 28 -1.81 3.58 0.82
CA ALA A 28 -1.51 2.16 0.97
C ALA A 28 -2.40 1.32 0.03
N GLY A 29 -2.16 0.01 0.00
CA GLY A 29 -3.05 -0.93 -0.70
C GLY A 29 -3.32 -0.58 -2.18
N GLY A 30 -4.57 -0.75 -2.61
CA GLY A 30 -5.00 -0.44 -3.98
C GLY A 30 -4.91 1.06 -4.31
N THR A 31 -5.03 1.92 -3.31
CA THR A 31 -4.89 3.39 -3.46
C THR A 31 -3.49 3.76 -3.89
N ALA A 32 -2.46 3.20 -3.25
CA ALA A 32 -1.07 3.38 -3.63
C ALA A 32 -0.83 2.92 -5.08
N LEU A 33 -1.27 1.72 -5.44
CA LEU A 33 -1.10 1.17 -6.79
C LEU A 33 -1.80 2.01 -7.86
N THR A 34 -2.93 2.63 -7.52
CA THR A 34 -3.65 3.55 -8.42
C THR A 34 -2.86 4.84 -8.63
N LEU A 35 -2.30 5.44 -7.57
CA LEU A 35 -1.44 6.63 -7.65
C LEU A 35 -0.07 6.37 -8.31
N HIS A 36 0.37 5.11 -8.33
CA HIS A 36 1.51 4.65 -9.13
C HIS A 36 1.17 4.42 -10.60
N ASN A 37 -0.10 4.50 -11.01
CA ASN A 37 -0.60 4.10 -12.33
C ASN A 37 -0.33 2.61 -12.66
N ILE A 38 -0.26 1.76 -11.63
CA ILE A 38 -0.19 0.30 -11.78
C ILE A 38 -1.60 -0.26 -11.98
N LYS A 39 -2.58 0.30 -11.28
CA LYS A 39 -4.01 0.00 -11.44
C LYS A 39 -4.77 1.21 -11.94
N TYR A 40 -5.86 0.96 -12.66
CA TYR A 40 -6.77 2.02 -13.10
C TYR A 40 -7.56 2.62 -11.94
N SER A 41 -8.00 1.78 -11.00
CA SER A 41 -8.85 2.18 -9.88
C SER A 41 -8.69 1.28 -8.66
N THR A 42 -9.15 1.77 -7.52
CA THR A 42 -9.26 1.06 -6.25
C THR A 42 -10.71 1.02 -5.77
N GLU A 43 -11.10 -0.01 -5.01
CA GLU A 43 -12.45 -0.08 -4.43
C GLU A 43 -12.54 0.75 -3.14
N ASP A 44 -11.45 0.74 -2.37
CA ASP A 44 -11.31 1.38 -1.08
C ASP A 44 -10.15 2.38 -1.10
N VAL A 45 -10.25 3.41 -0.28
CA VAL A 45 -9.19 4.42 -0.09
C VAL A 45 -8.46 4.11 1.22
N ASP A 46 -7.17 3.81 1.15
CA ASP A 46 -6.35 3.40 2.27
C ASP A 46 -5.21 4.41 2.50
N PHE A 47 -5.08 4.94 3.71
CA PHE A 47 -3.92 5.76 4.09
C PHE A 47 -3.30 5.33 5.41
N VAL A 48 -1.97 5.35 5.45
CA VAL A 48 -1.23 5.43 6.70
C VAL A 48 -1.16 6.90 7.11
N VAL A 49 -1.45 7.17 8.37
CA VAL A 49 -1.43 8.50 8.97
C VAL A 49 -0.39 8.58 10.08
N GLU A 50 0.11 9.79 10.32
CA GLU A 50 0.94 10.06 11.49
C GLU A 50 0.13 9.89 12.80
N ASP A 51 0.80 9.43 13.85
CA ASP A 51 0.19 9.26 15.17
C ASP A 51 -0.43 10.56 15.66
N GLY A 52 -1.69 10.48 16.09
CA GLY A 52 -2.46 11.62 16.57
C GLY A 52 -3.14 12.47 15.49
N SER A 53 -2.91 12.20 14.19
CA SER A 53 -3.57 12.93 13.10
C SER A 53 -4.88 12.28 12.63
N GLU A 54 -5.18 11.07 13.07
CA GLU A 54 -6.30 10.26 12.57
C GLU A 54 -7.66 10.97 12.72
N GLU A 55 -7.96 11.51 13.91
CA GLU A 55 -9.24 12.15 14.19
C GLU A 55 -9.46 13.38 13.29
N ILE A 56 -8.45 14.24 13.16
CA ILE A 56 -8.51 15.45 12.33
C ILE A 56 -8.72 15.09 10.85
N ILE A 57 -8.02 14.08 10.36
CA ILE A 57 -8.15 13.61 8.97
C ILE A 57 -9.54 13.00 8.76
N ARG A 58 -10.04 12.19 9.69
CA ARG A 58 -11.35 11.55 9.62
C ARG A 58 -12.47 12.59 9.59
N ASP A 59 -12.41 13.59 10.46
CA ASP A 59 -13.38 14.70 10.50
C ASP A 59 -13.36 15.50 9.18
N ALA A 60 -12.17 15.75 8.64
CA ALA A 60 -12.00 16.43 7.37
C ALA A 60 -12.62 15.64 6.20
N ILE A 61 -12.36 14.33 6.12
CA ILE A 61 -12.97 13.43 5.12
C ILE A 61 -14.51 13.45 5.24
N CYS A 62 -15.04 13.40 6.46
CA CYS A 62 -16.48 13.48 6.70
C CYS A 62 -17.06 14.83 6.25
N SER A 63 -16.35 15.94 6.49
CA SER A 63 -16.82 17.29 6.16
C SER A 63 -17.01 17.53 4.65
N ILE A 64 -16.22 16.84 3.81
CA ILE A 64 -16.31 16.92 2.35
C ILE A 64 -17.16 15.80 1.74
N ASN A 65 -17.77 14.94 2.56
CA ASN A 65 -18.43 13.71 2.12
C ASN A 65 -17.52 12.82 1.24
N GLY A 66 -16.26 12.65 1.67
CA GLY A 66 -15.28 11.86 0.95
C GLY A 66 -15.65 10.37 0.83
N PRO A 67 -14.93 9.62 -0.02
CA PRO A 67 -15.15 8.19 -0.17
C PRO A 67 -14.86 7.42 1.13
N PRO A 68 -15.39 6.19 1.28
CA PRO A 68 -14.99 5.30 2.35
C PRO A 68 -13.46 5.19 2.42
N THR A 69 -12.91 5.59 3.57
CA THR A 69 -11.46 5.70 3.76
C THR A 69 -11.05 5.01 5.04
N ASP A 70 -10.13 4.05 4.91
CA ASP A 70 -9.45 3.42 6.03
C ASP A 70 -8.18 4.19 6.36
N LEU A 71 -8.06 4.55 7.65
CA LEU A 71 -6.90 5.25 8.19
C LEU A 71 -6.18 4.30 9.13
N PHE A 72 -4.90 4.07 8.86
CA PHE A 72 -4.07 3.20 9.68
C PHE A 72 -3.01 4.02 10.43
N PRO A 73 -3.03 4.02 11.77
CA PRO A 73 -2.05 4.76 12.57
C PRO A 73 -0.70 4.01 12.66
N ALA A 74 0.34 4.73 13.09
CA ALA A 74 1.62 4.19 13.55
C ALA A 74 2.41 3.31 12.56
N GLY A 75 2.27 3.50 11.25
CA GLY A 75 2.99 2.65 10.28
C GLY A 75 2.54 1.18 10.30
N MET A 76 1.34 0.92 10.79
CA MET A 76 0.69 -0.38 10.71
C MET A 76 -0.23 -0.37 9.50
N VAL A 77 -0.28 -1.44 8.71
CA VAL A 77 -1.28 -1.61 7.64
C VAL A 77 -1.84 -3.02 7.76
N PHE A 78 -3.17 -3.13 7.90
CA PHE A 78 -3.85 -4.43 8.10
C PHE A 78 -3.20 -5.30 9.19
N ASN A 79 -2.89 -4.72 10.36
CA ASN A 79 -2.19 -5.37 11.48
C ASN A 79 -0.74 -5.83 11.21
N ASN A 80 -0.14 -5.44 10.10
CA ASN A 80 1.25 -5.72 9.79
C ASN A 80 2.10 -4.45 9.98
N PRO A 81 3.20 -4.51 10.74
CA PRO A 81 4.13 -3.40 10.84
C PRO A 81 4.87 -3.22 9.52
N LEU A 82 4.93 -1.98 9.04
CA LEU A 82 5.77 -1.62 7.90
C LEU A 82 7.25 -1.60 8.31
N PRO A 83 8.18 -1.87 7.37
CA PRO A 83 9.60 -1.83 7.64
C PRO A 83 10.04 -0.42 8.04
N SER A 84 11.05 -0.34 8.89
CA SER A 84 11.61 0.94 9.29
C SER A 84 12.09 1.72 8.07
N GLY A 85 11.63 2.97 7.94
CA GLY A 85 12.02 3.82 6.82
C GLY A 85 11.26 3.57 5.52
N TYR A 86 10.14 2.83 5.52
CA TYR A 86 9.30 2.64 4.32
C TYR A 86 8.92 3.98 3.63
N THR A 87 8.76 5.05 4.41
CA THR A 87 8.47 6.40 3.88
C THR A 87 9.60 6.95 3.00
N SER A 88 10.84 6.51 3.17
CA SER A 88 11.97 6.94 2.32
C SER A 88 11.91 6.36 0.90
N ARG A 89 11.17 5.27 0.71
CA ARG A 89 10.90 4.66 -0.61
C ARG A 89 9.55 5.09 -1.18
N ALA A 90 8.71 5.71 -0.36
CA ALA A 90 7.41 6.18 -0.82
C ALA A 90 7.59 7.25 -1.91
N LYS A 91 6.75 7.16 -2.94
CA LYS A 91 6.73 8.12 -4.04
C LYS A 91 6.04 9.39 -3.58
N ASP A 92 6.68 10.53 -3.78
CA ASP A 92 6.03 11.84 -3.61
C ASP A 92 4.93 12.01 -4.67
N ILE A 93 3.69 12.18 -4.20
CA ILE A 93 2.52 12.47 -5.05
C ILE A 93 2.30 13.97 -5.15
N GLY A 94 2.63 14.70 -4.09
CA GLY A 94 2.62 16.15 -4.04
C GLY A 94 1.99 16.73 -2.79
N VAL A 95 1.80 18.05 -2.83
CA VAL A 95 1.21 18.84 -1.76
C VAL A 95 -0.11 19.43 -2.25
N PHE A 96 -1.16 19.25 -1.45
CA PHE A 96 -2.52 19.72 -1.69
C PHE A 96 -2.93 20.58 -0.50
N GLY A 97 -2.79 21.90 -0.58
CA GLY A 97 -3.06 22.78 0.56
C GLY A 97 -2.20 22.42 1.77
N ALA A 98 -2.83 22.06 2.89
CA ALA A 98 -2.15 21.61 4.11
C ALA A 98 -1.79 20.11 4.11
N LEU A 99 -2.09 19.38 3.03
CA LEU A 99 -1.90 17.94 2.93
C LEU A 99 -0.66 17.60 2.11
N THR A 100 0.28 16.87 2.70
CA THR A 100 1.36 16.20 1.95
C THR A 100 0.97 14.76 1.69
N VAL A 101 1.07 14.31 0.44
CA VAL A 101 0.67 12.96 0.05
C VAL A 101 1.85 12.21 -0.57
N MET A 102 2.09 11.03 -0.05
CA MET A 102 3.00 10.05 -0.63
C MET A 102 2.24 8.78 -1.00
N ALA A 103 2.79 7.95 -1.89
CA ALA A 103 2.28 6.61 -2.17
C ALA A 103 3.33 5.58 -1.75
N MET A 104 2.91 4.60 -0.95
CA MET A 104 3.75 3.49 -0.51
C MET A 104 4.43 2.81 -1.70
N ASP A 105 5.69 2.39 -1.53
CA ASP A 105 6.40 1.66 -2.57
C ASP A 105 5.63 0.39 -2.97
N PRO A 106 5.48 0.07 -4.25
CA PRO A 106 4.71 -1.11 -4.65
C PRO A 106 5.26 -2.43 -4.10
N LEU A 107 6.56 -2.55 -3.81
CA LEU A 107 7.09 -3.73 -3.10
C LEU A 107 6.55 -3.81 -1.68
N ASP A 108 6.49 -2.69 -0.96
CA ASP A 108 5.90 -2.64 0.38
C ASP A 108 4.40 -3.00 0.35
N VAL A 109 3.69 -2.55 -0.70
CA VAL A 109 2.29 -2.95 -0.93
C VAL A 109 2.17 -4.46 -1.21
N ILE A 110 3.03 -5.02 -2.07
CA ILE A 110 3.05 -6.46 -2.32
C ILE A 110 3.29 -7.22 -1.01
N MET A 111 4.26 -6.81 -0.19
CA MET A 111 4.56 -7.50 1.07
C MET A 111 3.39 -7.49 2.05
N THR A 112 2.68 -6.37 2.19
CA THR A 112 1.46 -6.31 3.04
C THR A 112 0.34 -7.20 2.52
N LYS A 113 0.26 -7.40 1.20
CA LYS A 113 -0.70 -8.31 0.54
C LYS A 113 -0.34 -9.78 0.72
N ILE A 114 0.93 -10.14 0.57
CA ILE A 114 1.40 -11.51 0.82
C ILE A 114 1.16 -11.88 2.29
N ALA A 115 1.32 -10.94 3.22
CA ALA A 115 1.02 -11.16 4.64
C ALA A 115 -0.44 -11.52 4.91
N ARG A 116 -1.38 -11.06 4.08
CA ARG A 116 -2.82 -11.28 4.25
C ARG A 116 -3.37 -12.44 3.40
N ALA A 117 -2.82 -12.63 2.20
CA ALA A 117 -3.15 -13.68 1.24
C ALA A 117 -4.67 -13.83 0.93
N GLU A 118 -5.39 -12.71 0.81
CA GLU A 118 -6.78 -12.75 0.35
C GLU A 118 -6.87 -12.94 -1.17
N GLY A 119 -7.98 -13.48 -1.68
CA GLY A 119 -8.14 -13.72 -3.13
C GLY A 119 -7.91 -12.49 -4.01
N LYS A 120 -8.31 -11.29 -3.54
CA LYS A 120 -8.10 -10.01 -4.23
C LYS A 120 -6.64 -9.55 -4.25
N ASP A 121 -5.83 -10.01 -3.28
CA ASP A 121 -4.42 -9.63 -3.17
C ASP A 121 -3.60 -10.19 -4.33
N MET A 122 -3.97 -11.36 -4.85
CA MET A 122 -3.29 -11.98 -6.00
C MET A 122 -3.47 -11.19 -7.30
N GLU A 123 -4.61 -10.54 -7.50
CA GLU A 123 -4.82 -9.68 -8.68
C GLU A 123 -3.93 -8.44 -8.64
N ASP A 124 -3.75 -7.85 -7.46
CA ASP A 124 -2.88 -6.69 -7.26
C ASP A 124 -1.42 -7.05 -7.45
N ILE A 125 -0.98 -8.21 -6.95
CA ILE A 125 0.38 -8.70 -7.16
C ILE A 125 0.61 -9.02 -8.64
N ARG A 126 -0.38 -9.59 -9.35
CA ARG A 126 -0.32 -9.78 -10.81
C ARG A 126 -0.22 -8.45 -11.57
N ALA A 127 -0.94 -7.42 -11.15
CA ALA A 127 -0.83 -6.09 -11.74
C ALA A 127 0.58 -5.50 -11.56
N CYS A 128 1.19 -5.68 -10.39
CA CYS A 128 2.57 -5.29 -10.15
C CYS A 128 3.55 -6.10 -11.03
N ALA A 129 3.37 -7.42 -11.14
CA ALA A 129 4.20 -8.25 -12.00
C ALA A 129 4.14 -7.81 -13.48
N ALA A 130 2.94 -7.49 -13.97
CA ALA A 130 2.75 -6.94 -15.31
C ALA A 130 3.40 -5.55 -15.50
N HIS A 131 3.63 -4.83 -14.40
CA HIS A 131 4.33 -3.54 -14.36
C HIS A 131 5.86 -3.68 -14.19
N GLY A 132 6.38 -4.91 -14.17
CA GLY A 132 7.82 -5.20 -14.18
C GLY A 132 8.43 -5.58 -12.84
N TYR A 133 7.63 -5.68 -11.76
CA TYR A 133 8.11 -6.21 -10.49
C TYR A 133 8.36 -7.72 -10.61
N THR A 134 9.54 -8.17 -10.21
CA THR A 134 9.98 -9.55 -10.38
C THR A 134 9.91 -10.34 -9.07
N ALA A 135 10.00 -11.67 -9.19
CA ALA A 135 10.16 -12.54 -8.04
C ALA A 135 11.41 -12.20 -7.20
N ASP A 136 12.51 -11.78 -7.86
CA ASP A 136 13.74 -11.41 -7.16
C ASP A 136 13.57 -10.12 -6.35
N ASP A 137 12.80 -9.15 -6.86
CA ASP A 137 12.49 -7.92 -6.13
C ASP A 137 11.67 -8.22 -4.86
N ILE A 138 10.68 -9.10 -4.97
CA ILE A 138 9.85 -9.53 -3.84
C ILE A 138 10.70 -10.26 -2.80
N LEU A 139 11.55 -11.19 -3.24
CA LEU A 139 12.45 -11.93 -2.35
C LEU A 139 13.45 -10.98 -1.66
N GLY A 140 13.97 -9.99 -2.38
CA GLY A 140 14.83 -8.95 -1.81
C GLY A 140 14.11 -8.12 -0.75
N ALA A 141 12.88 -7.68 -1.03
CA ALA A 141 12.05 -6.91 -0.09
C ALA A 141 11.65 -7.73 1.15
N ALA A 142 11.49 -9.04 1.01
CA ALA A 142 11.13 -9.91 2.13
C ALA A 142 12.15 -9.88 3.28
N GLY A 143 13.43 -9.58 3.00
CA GLY A 143 14.46 -9.43 4.03
C GLY A 143 14.28 -8.21 4.95
N ASP A 144 13.63 -7.15 4.46
CA ASP A 144 13.35 -5.93 5.24
C ASP A 144 12.20 -6.13 6.22
N TYR A 145 11.26 -6.99 5.86
CA TYR A 145 10.16 -7.37 6.72
C TYR A 145 10.66 -8.50 7.62
N ARG A 146 10.35 -8.47 8.93
CA ARG A 146 10.73 -9.54 9.88
C ARG A 146 9.87 -10.79 9.69
N ILE A 147 9.97 -11.38 8.50
CA ILE A 147 9.13 -12.44 7.98
C ILE A 147 9.81 -13.77 8.30
N ASP A 148 9.56 -14.28 9.51
CA ASP A 148 9.98 -15.65 9.85
C ASP A 148 8.79 -16.52 10.28
N THR A 149 7.57 -16.11 9.91
CA THR A 149 6.37 -16.92 10.18
C THR A 149 6.19 -17.99 9.10
N PRO A 150 5.83 -19.24 9.47
CA PRO A 150 5.52 -20.28 8.50
C PRO A 150 4.39 -19.90 7.52
N GLU A 151 3.41 -19.14 8.00
CA GLU A 151 2.28 -18.67 7.20
C GLU A 151 2.74 -17.77 6.06
N LEU A 152 3.56 -16.76 6.34
CA LEU A 152 4.01 -15.84 5.32
C LEU A 152 4.98 -16.49 4.32
N ARG A 153 5.77 -17.48 4.76
CA ARG A 153 6.52 -18.34 3.84
C ARG A 153 5.59 -19.10 2.89
N ASN A 154 4.49 -19.67 3.39
CA ASN A 154 3.54 -20.37 2.54
C ASN A 154 2.88 -19.43 1.54
N ASN A 155 2.41 -18.26 2.01
CA ASN A 155 1.82 -17.23 1.15
C ASN A 155 2.81 -16.78 0.06
N MET A 156 4.08 -16.59 0.42
CA MET A 156 5.14 -16.27 -0.52
C MET A 156 5.33 -17.39 -1.57
N ARG A 157 5.35 -18.66 -1.16
CA ARG A 157 5.44 -19.80 -2.09
C ARG A 157 4.26 -19.83 -3.05
N ASP A 158 3.05 -19.59 -2.55
CA ASP A 158 1.84 -19.56 -3.37
C ASP A 158 1.90 -18.40 -4.38
N VAL A 159 2.38 -17.22 -3.98
CA VAL A 159 2.59 -16.08 -4.86
C VAL A 159 3.63 -16.38 -5.94
N LEU A 160 4.79 -16.92 -5.57
CA LEU A 160 5.83 -17.31 -6.52
C LEU A 160 5.34 -18.33 -7.54
N ARG A 161 4.54 -19.30 -7.08
CA ARG A 161 3.96 -20.33 -7.96
C ARG A 161 2.89 -19.74 -8.89
N GLU A 162 1.94 -19.00 -8.35
CA GLU A 162 0.74 -18.60 -9.07
C GLU A 162 0.90 -17.34 -9.91
N VAL A 163 1.77 -16.42 -9.50
CA VAL A 163 2.03 -15.18 -10.25
C VAL A 163 3.21 -15.36 -11.19
N TYR A 164 4.27 -16.03 -10.74
CA TYR A 164 5.53 -16.11 -11.46
C TYR A 164 5.83 -17.49 -12.07
N GLY A 165 5.02 -18.52 -11.78
CA GLY A 165 5.24 -19.87 -12.28
C GLY A 165 6.50 -20.55 -11.71
N ILE A 166 7.01 -20.06 -10.57
CA ILE A 166 8.24 -20.56 -9.94
C ILE A 166 7.87 -21.64 -8.92
N ASP A 167 8.35 -22.85 -9.14
CA ASP A 167 8.19 -23.92 -8.17
C ASP A 167 9.19 -23.73 -7.02
N SER A 168 8.66 -23.52 -5.81
CA SER A 168 9.41 -23.02 -4.65
C SER A 168 10.39 -24.05 -4.06
N GLY A 169 10.42 -25.28 -4.56
CA GLY A 169 11.42 -26.29 -4.18
C GLY A 169 12.86 -25.94 -4.58
N SER A 170 13.07 -25.01 -5.52
CA SER A 170 14.40 -24.63 -6.02
C SER A 170 15.05 -23.40 -5.36
N ARG A 171 14.37 -22.68 -4.47
CA ARG A 171 14.85 -21.41 -3.87
C ARG A 171 14.70 -21.28 -2.34
N GLU A 172 14.46 -22.37 -1.62
CA GLU A 172 14.35 -22.37 -0.14
C GLU A 172 15.59 -21.82 0.59
N ALA A 173 16.74 -21.72 -0.10
CA ALA A 173 17.97 -21.16 0.46
C ALA A 173 17.95 -19.62 0.56
N ASP A 174 17.16 -18.94 -0.26
CA ASP A 174 17.15 -17.47 -0.37
C ASP A 174 16.14 -16.81 0.60
N MET A 175 15.29 -17.62 1.26
CA MET A 175 14.29 -17.17 2.23
C MET A 175 14.76 -17.33 3.70
N ARG A 176 16.06 -17.51 3.93
CA ARG A 176 16.68 -17.75 5.25
C ARG A 176 17.62 -16.62 5.66
#